data_AF-A0A536PP78-F1
#
_entry.id   AF-A0A536PP78-F1
#
_cell.length_a   1.000
_cell.length_b   1.000
_cell.length_c   1.000
_cell.angle_alpha   90.00
_cell.angle_beta   90.00
_cell.angle_gamma   90.00
#
_symmetry.space_group_name_H-M   'P 1'
#
loop_
_entity.id
_entity.type
_entity.pdbx_description
1 polymer ?
#
loop_
_entity_poly.entity_id
_entity_poly.type
_entity_poly.pdbx_seq_one_letter_code
_entity_poly.pdbx_strand_id
1 'polypeptide(L)'
;WDRPRRWILPRLEALPLAGGLVSRIAPALEELGTGSRTLLLIASTAAARVFTGLQYLALFAAIGHPLSFWQVWFALSVRTLLLAFPIQGIGGLGTTQLWWTAALTLLGLPFDDALAASLAVHILDLAVSLPQGAAGWLALYLGGRRPSVVAVSGSGPAEPEDEPSPRVISGGSSSHRD
;
A
#
# COMPACT_ATOMS: atom_id res chain seq x y z
N TRP A 1 15.73 3.42 -11.81
CA TRP A 1 15.23 3.50 -10.42
C TRP A 1 16.09 4.42 -9.54
N ASP A 2 17.34 4.70 -9.91
CA ASP A 2 18.28 5.48 -9.08
C ASP A 2 17.91 6.95 -8.85
N ARG A 3 17.26 7.59 -9.83
CA ARG A 3 16.86 9.01 -9.73
C ARG A 3 15.73 9.25 -8.72
N PRO A 4 14.56 8.56 -8.77
CA PRO A 4 13.51 8.77 -7.77
C PRO A 4 13.95 8.35 -6.35
N ARG A 5 14.78 7.30 -6.21
CA ARG A 5 15.34 6.84 -4.92
C ARG A 5 16.09 7.95 -4.16
N ARG A 6 16.94 8.72 -4.86
CA ARG A 6 17.73 9.82 -4.26
C ARG A 6 16.87 10.98 -3.74
N TRP A 7 15.65 11.15 -4.24
CA TRP A 7 14.76 12.24 -3.84
C TRP A 7 13.80 11.86 -2.71
N ILE A 8 13.49 10.57 -2.58
CA ILE A 8 12.50 10.03 -1.63
C ILE A 8 13.15 9.74 -0.27
N LEU A 9 14.34 9.12 -0.25
CA LEU A 9 15.02 8.71 0.98
C LEU A 9 15.32 9.87 1.95
N PRO A 10 15.88 11.02 1.52
CA PRO A 10 16.20 12.11 2.44
C PRO A 10 14.94 12.74 3.09
N ARG A 11 13.81 12.68 2.39
CA ARG A 11 12.53 13.20 2.90
C ARG A 11 11.81 12.22 3.83
N LEU A 12 12.02 10.92 3.64
CA LEU A 12 11.56 9.88 4.57
C LEU A 12 12.35 9.90 5.88
N GLU A 13 13.66 10.16 5.81
CA GLU A 13 14.54 10.31 6.99
C GLU A 13 14.23 11.58 7.80
N ALA A 14 13.70 12.62 7.15
CA ALA A 14 13.29 13.86 7.80
C ALA A 14 11.92 13.77 8.51
N LEU A 15 11.16 12.69 8.28
CA LEU A 15 9.93 12.45 9.02
C LEU A 15 10.27 11.78 10.36
N PRO A 16 9.63 12.16 11.49
CA PRO A 16 9.78 11.50 12.78
C PRO A 16 9.04 10.15 12.79
N LEU A 17 9.32 9.31 11.80
CA LEU A 17 8.85 7.94 11.72
C LEU A 17 9.73 7.10 12.65
N ALA A 18 9.09 6.38 13.57
CA ALA A 18 9.74 5.46 14.49
C ALA A 18 10.77 4.60 13.74
N GLY A 19 12.03 4.58 14.19
CA GLY A 19 13.15 3.96 13.46
C GLY A 19 12.92 2.50 13.04
N GLY A 20 11.98 1.79 13.68
CA GLY A 20 11.53 0.46 13.29
C GLY A 20 10.74 0.38 11.97
N LEU A 21 10.19 1.48 11.46
CA LEU A 21 9.51 1.53 10.16
C LEU A 21 10.50 1.77 9.02
N VAL A 22 11.51 2.63 9.23
CA VAL A 22 12.59 2.88 8.27
C VAL A 22 13.38 1.61 8.00
N SER A 23 13.68 0.82 9.04
CA SER A 23 14.38 -0.47 8.90
C SER A 23 13.56 -1.55 8.18
N ARG A 24 12.22 -1.42 8.12
CA ARG A 24 11.35 -2.31 7.32
C ARG A 24 11.17 -1.84 5.88
N ILE A 25 11.22 -0.52 5.66
CA ILE A 25 11.04 0.09 4.33
C ILE A 25 12.31 -0.05 3.49
N ALA A 26 13.50 0.10 4.08
CA ALA A 26 14.77 0.01 3.38
C ALA A 26 14.98 -1.33 2.61
N PRO A 27 14.83 -2.52 3.23
CA PRO A 27 14.98 -3.79 2.51
C PRO A 27 13.87 -4.00 1.47
N ALA A 28 12.63 -3.57 1.75
CA ALA A 28 11.55 -3.63 0.77
C ALA A 28 11.85 -2.77 -0.47
N LEU A 29 12.42 -1.58 -0.30
CA LEU A 29 12.82 -0.70 -1.40
C LEU A 29 13.99 -1.27 -2.23
N GLU A 30 14.88 -2.01 -1.59
CA GLU A 30 16.00 -2.69 -2.26
C GLU A 30 15.52 -3.91 -3.05
N GLU A 31 14.59 -4.69 -2.49
CA GLU A 31 13.94 -5.82 -3.16
C GLU A 31 13.10 -5.37 -4.36
N LEU A 32 12.44 -4.21 -4.24
CA LEU A 32 11.75 -3.51 -5.32
C LEU A 32 12.69 -3.00 -6.42
N GLY A 33 14.00 -2.93 -6.17
CA GLY A 33 15.03 -2.51 -7.14
C GLY A 33 15.37 -3.55 -8.20
N THR A 34 14.87 -4.80 -8.07
CA THR A 34 15.02 -5.81 -9.11
C THR A 34 14.09 -5.52 -10.29
N GLY A 35 14.65 -5.19 -11.45
CA GLY A 35 13.92 -4.60 -12.58
C GLY A 35 12.68 -5.37 -13.06
N SER A 36 12.66 -6.70 -12.96
CA SER A 36 11.50 -7.52 -13.31
C SER A 36 10.32 -7.34 -12.33
N ARG A 37 10.59 -7.26 -11.02
CA ARG A 37 9.55 -7.03 -10.00
C ARG A 37 9.01 -5.60 -10.06
N THR A 38 9.89 -4.62 -10.28
CA THR A 38 9.46 -3.22 -10.50
C THR A 38 8.52 -3.12 -11.70
N LEU A 39 8.87 -3.77 -12.82
CA LEU A 39 8.06 -3.74 -14.03
C LEU A 39 6.68 -4.37 -13.80
N LEU A 40 6.63 -5.52 -13.12
CA LEU A 40 5.37 -6.18 -12.77
C LEU A 40 4.49 -5.31 -11.88
N LEU A 41 5.06 -4.59 -10.92
CA LEU A 41 4.32 -3.67 -10.05
C LEU A 41 3.77 -2.47 -10.80
N ILE A 42 4.57 -1.89 -11.70
CA ILE A 42 4.12 -0.80 -12.57
C ILE A 42 2.98 -1.29 -13.47
N ALA A 43 3.16 -2.46 -14.11
CA ALA A 43 2.17 -3.04 -15.01
C ALA A 43 0.86 -3.39 -14.30
N SER A 44 0.94 -4.05 -13.13
CA SER A 44 -0.24 -4.38 -12.32
C SER A 44 -0.94 -3.12 -11.78
N THR A 45 -0.19 -2.11 -11.36
CA THR A 45 -0.76 -0.83 -10.94
C THR A 45 -1.46 -0.14 -12.12
N ALA A 46 -0.82 -0.08 -13.28
CA ALA A 46 -1.41 0.51 -14.48
C ALA A 46 -2.69 -0.24 -14.90
N ALA A 47 -2.67 -1.57 -14.90
CA ALA A 47 -3.85 -2.39 -15.17
C ALA A 47 -4.98 -2.12 -14.17
N ALA A 48 -4.67 -2.09 -12.87
CA ALA A 48 -5.64 -1.74 -11.84
C ALA A 48 -6.25 -0.35 -12.06
N ARG A 49 -5.46 0.63 -12.51
CA ARG A 49 -5.95 1.97 -12.87
C ARG A 49 -6.88 1.95 -14.07
N VAL A 50 -6.56 1.16 -15.11
CA VAL A 50 -7.44 0.97 -16.26
C VAL A 50 -8.77 0.35 -15.84
N PHE A 51 -8.76 -0.72 -15.06
CA PHE A 51 -9.99 -1.35 -14.58
C PHE A 51 -10.82 -0.40 -13.71
N THR A 52 -10.17 0.37 -12.84
CA THR A 52 -10.86 1.41 -12.05
C THR A 52 -11.47 2.48 -12.96
N GLY A 53 -10.75 2.92 -14.00
CA GLY A 53 -11.27 3.84 -15.01
C GLY A 53 -12.51 3.30 -15.73
N LEU A 54 -12.47 2.04 -16.16
CA LEU A 54 -13.61 1.38 -16.80
C LEU A 54 -14.81 1.21 -15.86
N GLN A 55 -14.56 0.90 -14.58
CA GLN A 55 -15.60 0.85 -13.55
C GLN A 55 -16.31 2.21 -13.43
N TYR A 56 -15.56 3.30 -13.22
CA TYR A 56 -16.17 4.62 -13.08
C TYR A 56 -16.84 5.11 -14.37
N LEU A 57 -16.31 4.74 -15.54
CA LEU A 57 -16.98 4.99 -16.82
C LEU A 57 -18.39 4.36 -16.85
N ALA A 58 -18.50 3.10 -16.40
CA ALA A 58 -19.79 2.42 -16.30
C ALA A 58 -20.71 3.05 -15.24
N LEU A 59 -20.18 3.46 -14.08
CA LEU A 59 -20.98 4.11 -13.03
C LEU A 59 -21.54 5.46 -13.50
N PHE A 60 -20.72 6.30 -14.16
CA PHE A 60 -21.15 7.58 -14.72
C PHE A 60 -22.21 7.40 -15.82
N ALA A 61 -22.04 6.40 -16.68
CA ALA A 61 -23.07 6.04 -17.66
C ALA A 61 -24.38 5.59 -16.99
N ALA A 62 -24.31 4.81 -15.90
CA ALA A 62 -25.49 4.32 -15.18
C ALA A 62 -26.31 5.43 -14.52
N ILE A 63 -25.68 6.54 -14.11
CA ILE A 63 -26.36 7.69 -13.50
C ILE A 63 -26.78 8.77 -14.51
N GLY A 64 -26.72 8.48 -15.81
CA GLY A 64 -27.17 9.39 -16.87
C GLY A 64 -26.19 10.52 -17.21
N HIS A 65 -24.95 10.48 -16.70
CA HIS A 65 -23.90 11.45 -17.00
C HIS A 65 -22.73 10.77 -17.73
N PRO A 66 -22.89 10.35 -19.01
CA PRO A 66 -21.83 9.68 -19.73
C PRO A 66 -20.65 10.63 -19.97
N LEU A 67 -19.54 10.34 -19.30
CA LEU A 67 -18.25 10.99 -19.53
C LEU A 67 -17.41 10.15 -20.50
N SER A 68 -16.53 10.78 -21.26
CA SER A 68 -15.53 10.05 -22.04
C SER A 68 -14.49 9.38 -21.13
N PHE A 69 -13.82 8.34 -21.63
CA PHE A 69 -12.76 7.67 -20.89
C PHE A 69 -11.69 8.64 -20.36
N TRP A 70 -11.27 9.62 -21.18
CA TRP A 70 -10.24 10.58 -20.77
C TRP A 70 -10.72 11.58 -19.70
N GLN A 71 -12.00 11.95 -19.72
CA GLN A 71 -12.59 12.77 -18.66
C GLN A 71 -12.63 12.00 -17.33
N VAL A 72 -13.06 10.74 -17.35
CA VAL A 72 -13.03 9.87 -16.16
C VAL A 72 -11.60 9.67 -15.67
N TRP A 73 -10.65 9.43 -16.59
CA TRP A 73 -9.24 9.26 -16.27
C TRP A 73 -8.64 10.48 -15.59
N PHE A 74 -8.93 11.68 -16.11
CA PHE A 74 -8.54 12.95 -15.51
C PHE A 74 -9.12 13.09 -14.10
N ALA A 75 -10.44 12.91 -13.95
CA ALA A 75 -11.10 13.09 -12.67
C ALA A 75 -10.62 12.11 -11.60
N LEU A 76 -10.38 10.84 -11.98
CA LEU A 76 -9.76 9.84 -11.11
C LEU A 76 -8.34 10.21 -10.69
N SER A 77 -7.56 10.82 -11.58
CA SER A 77 -6.19 11.26 -11.29
C SER A 77 -6.20 12.39 -10.26
N VAL A 78 -7.07 13.38 -10.42
CA VAL A 78 -7.29 14.46 -9.45
C VAL A 78 -7.68 13.87 -8.09
N ARG A 79 -8.70 13.01 -8.04
CA ARG A 79 -9.12 12.35 -6.80
C ARG A 79 -7.98 11.59 -6.13
N THR A 80 -7.23 10.82 -6.90
CA THR A 80 -6.11 10.01 -6.37
C THR A 80 -5.04 10.89 -5.73
N LEU A 81 -4.69 12.00 -6.39
CA LEU A 81 -3.73 12.95 -5.86
C LEU A 81 -4.23 13.57 -4.55
N LEU A 82 -5.52 13.91 -4.50
CA LEU A 82 -6.13 14.54 -3.34
C LEU A 82 -6.39 13.57 -2.18
N LEU A 83 -6.47 12.26 -2.44
CA LEU A 83 -6.48 11.22 -1.40
C LEU A 83 -5.13 11.05 -0.71
N ALA A 84 -4.05 11.65 -1.22
CA ALA A 84 -2.77 11.68 -0.51
C ALA A 84 -2.81 12.60 0.73
N PHE A 85 -3.80 13.48 0.84
CA PHE A 85 -4.00 14.30 2.03
C PHE A 85 -4.68 13.48 3.14
N PRO A 86 -4.19 13.54 4.39
CA PRO A 86 -4.71 12.74 5.52
C PRO A 86 -6.01 13.32 6.09
N ILE A 87 -6.94 13.69 5.22
CA ILE A 87 -8.24 14.26 5.58
C ILE A 87 -9.27 13.33 4.96
N GLN A 88 -9.96 12.53 5.79
CA GLN A 88 -11.01 11.63 5.34
C GLN A 88 -12.20 11.68 6.30
N GLY A 89 -13.39 11.96 5.77
CA GLY A 89 -14.65 11.78 6.49
C GLY A 89 -15.02 10.31 6.66
N ILE A 90 -16.07 10.03 7.45
CA ILE A 90 -16.61 8.67 7.68
C ILE A 90 -17.05 8.07 6.33
N GLY A 91 -16.50 6.90 5.96
CA GLY A 91 -16.76 6.27 4.66
C GLY A 91 -16.29 7.09 3.45
N GLY A 92 -15.43 8.09 3.68
CA GLY A 92 -15.01 9.06 2.67
C GLY A 92 -16.05 10.15 2.36
N LEU A 93 -17.20 10.19 3.04
CA LEU A 93 -18.22 11.21 2.82
C LEU A 93 -17.68 12.61 3.10
N GLY A 94 -18.16 13.60 2.34
CA GLY A 94 -17.62 14.96 2.35
C GLY A 94 -16.30 15.09 1.59
N THR A 95 -15.23 14.42 2.03
CA THR A 95 -13.89 14.61 1.42
C THR A 95 -13.79 14.01 0.02
N THR A 96 -14.25 12.77 -0.19
CA THR A 96 -14.24 12.15 -1.53
C THR A 96 -15.22 12.84 -2.47
N GLN A 97 -16.36 13.29 -1.95
CA GLN A 97 -17.30 14.12 -2.71
C GLN A 97 -16.63 15.41 -3.15
N LEU A 98 -16.00 16.15 -2.25
CA LEU A 98 -15.28 17.38 -2.58
C LEU A 98 -14.27 17.19 -3.72
N TRP A 99 -13.47 16.12 -3.67
CA TRP A 99 -12.49 15.81 -4.70
C TRP A 99 -13.12 15.48 -6.05
N TRP A 100 -14.21 14.71 -6.06
CA TRP A 100 -14.96 14.41 -7.27
C TRP A 100 -15.66 15.64 -7.85
N THR A 101 -16.36 16.40 -7.00
CA THR A 101 -17.03 17.64 -7.42
C THR A 101 -16.03 18.61 -8.02
N ALA A 102 -14.88 18.84 -7.35
CA ALA A 102 -13.83 19.70 -7.87
C ALA A 102 -13.32 19.23 -9.24
N ALA A 103 -13.06 17.93 -9.41
CA ALA A 103 -12.60 17.37 -10.66
C ALA A 103 -13.63 17.51 -11.80
N LEU A 104 -14.91 17.29 -11.52
CA LEU A 104 -16.00 17.43 -12.49
C LEU A 104 -16.27 18.88 -12.85
N THR A 105 -16.19 19.80 -11.89
CA THR A 105 -16.29 21.25 -12.17
C THR A 105 -15.11 21.73 -13.01
N LEU A 106 -13.90 21.21 -12.80
CA LEU A 106 -12.75 21.49 -13.68
C LEU A 106 -12.95 20.97 -15.12
N LEU A 107 -13.77 19.94 -15.31
CA LEU A 107 -14.19 19.45 -16.63
C LEU A 107 -15.32 20.28 -17.26
N GLY A 108 -15.81 21.31 -16.55
CA GLY A 108 -16.84 22.23 -17.04
C GLY A 108 -18.27 21.89 -16.61
N LEU A 109 -18.48 20.91 -15.73
CA LEU A 109 -19.83 20.66 -15.19
C LEU A 109 -20.23 21.78 -14.22
N PRO A 110 -21.48 22.27 -14.27
CA PRO A 110 -22.02 23.16 -13.23
C PRO A 110 -21.84 22.55 -11.84
N PHE A 111 -21.61 23.38 -10.83
CA PHE A 111 -21.29 22.91 -9.48
C PHE A 111 -22.37 21.98 -8.90
N ASP A 112 -23.65 22.35 -9.05
CA ASP A 112 -24.76 21.55 -8.51
C ASP A 112 -24.86 20.18 -9.19
N ASP A 113 -24.67 20.13 -10.51
CA ASP A 113 -24.65 18.88 -11.28
C ASP A 113 -23.42 18.03 -10.93
N ALA A 114 -22.25 18.65 -10.79
CA ALA A 114 -21.01 17.98 -10.38
C ALA A 114 -21.14 17.40 -8.97
N LEU A 115 -21.78 18.12 -8.04
CA LEU A 115 -22.04 17.66 -6.69
C LEU A 115 -23.02 16.48 -6.71
N ALA A 116 -24.14 16.61 -7.42
CA ALA A 116 -25.13 15.54 -7.55
C ALA A 116 -24.52 14.27 -8.17
N ALA A 117 -23.79 14.39 -9.28
CA ALA A 117 -23.13 13.27 -9.93
C ALA A 117 -22.06 12.63 -9.03
N SER A 118 -21.28 13.44 -8.31
CA SER A 118 -20.27 12.93 -7.37
C SER A 118 -20.89 12.16 -6.19
N LEU A 119 -22.03 12.61 -5.68
CA LEU A 119 -22.76 11.93 -4.63
C LEU A 119 -23.35 10.61 -5.15
N ALA A 120 -24.01 10.66 -6.30
CA ALA A 120 -24.63 9.50 -6.92
C ALA A 120 -23.60 8.40 -7.23
N VAL A 121 -22.45 8.76 -7.84
CA VAL A 121 -21.40 7.80 -8.18
C VAL A 121 -20.79 7.18 -6.93
N HIS A 122 -20.60 7.95 -5.85
CA HIS A 122 -20.04 7.45 -4.58
C HIS A 122 -21.02 6.54 -3.85
N ILE A 123 -22.31 6.88 -3.80
CA ILE A 123 -23.35 6.00 -3.23
C ILE A 123 -23.41 4.69 -4.00
N LEU A 124 -23.40 4.72 -5.33
CA LEU A 124 -23.44 3.52 -6.16
C LEU A 124 -22.19 2.66 -5.98
N ASP A 125 -21.01 3.27 -5.91
CA ASP A 125 -19.74 2.60 -5.63
C ASP A 125 -19.76 1.90 -4.25
N LEU A 126 -20.29 2.55 -3.21
CA LEU A 126 -20.48 1.95 -1.89
C LEU A 126 -21.51 0.80 -1.92
N ALA A 127 -22.62 0.97 -2.64
CA ALA A 127 -23.66 -0.03 -2.76
C ALA A 127 -23.16 -1.32 -3.41
N VAL A 128 -22.17 -1.24 -4.31
CA VAL A 128 -21.53 -2.41 -4.92
C VAL A 128 -20.39 -2.94 -4.03
N SER A 129 -19.56 -2.06 -3.49
CA SER A 129 -18.35 -2.44 -2.77
C SER A 129 -18.63 -3.05 -1.39
N LEU A 130 -19.66 -2.58 -0.67
CA LEU A 130 -19.99 -3.09 0.67
C LEU A 130 -20.44 -4.57 0.63
N PRO A 131 -21.39 -4.98 -0.23
CA PRO A 131 -21.74 -6.40 -0.39
C PRO A 131 -20.55 -7.24 -0.85
N GLN A 132 -19.75 -6.74 -1.79
CA GLN A 132 -18.56 -7.46 -2.27
C GLN A 132 -17.56 -7.69 -1.13
N GLY A 133 -17.28 -6.67 -0.31
CA GLY A 133 -16.41 -6.78 0.85
C GLY A 133 -16.97 -7.72 1.91
N ALA A 134 -18.27 -7.65 2.19
CA ALA A 134 -18.95 -8.55 3.13
C ALA A 134 -18.89 -10.01 2.66
N ALA A 135 -19.13 -10.27 1.38
CA ALA A 135 -19.03 -11.61 0.80
C ALA A 135 -17.59 -12.16 0.87
N GLY A 136 -16.59 -11.33 0.56
CA GLY A 136 -15.18 -11.70 0.71
C GLY A 136 -14.80 -12.02 2.15
N TRP A 137 -15.25 -11.20 3.11
CA TRP A 137 -15.05 -11.45 4.53
C TRP A 137 -15.72 -12.76 4.98
N LEU A 138 -16.96 -13.00 4.58
CA LEU A 138 -17.69 -14.22 4.89
C LEU A 138 -16.99 -15.46 4.33
N ALA A 139 -16.50 -15.40 3.09
CA ALA A 139 -15.74 -16.48 2.48
C ALA A 139 -14.44 -16.80 3.25
N LEU A 140 -13.74 -15.78 3.75
CA LEU A 140 -12.56 -15.97 4.60
C LEU A 140 -12.92 -16.54 5.97
N TYR A 141 -14.01 -16.05 6.58
CA TYR A 141 -14.50 -16.52 7.87
C TYR A 141 -14.88 -18.01 7.83
N LEU A 142 -15.62 -18.42 6.80
CA LEU A 142 -16.03 -19.81 6.60
C LEU A 142 -14.86 -20.71 6.14
N GLY A 143 -13.88 -20.15 5.41
CA GLY A 143 -12.75 -20.90 4.86
C GLY A 143 -11.60 -21.18 5.83
N GLY A 144 -11.60 -20.59 7.03
CA GLY A 144 -10.58 -20.83 8.07
C GLY A 144 -9.13 -20.46 7.69
N ARG A 145 -8.92 -19.78 6.55
CA ARG A 145 -7.59 -19.44 6.03
C ARG A 145 -7.04 -18.23 6.77
N ARG A 146 -6.05 -18.45 7.63
CA ARG A 146 -5.25 -17.36 8.23
C ARG A 146 -4.25 -16.84 7.20
N PRO A 147 -3.97 -15.52 7.17
CA PRO A 147 -2.87 -14.99 6.38
C PRO A 147 -1.58 -15.71 6.76
N SER A 148 -0.89 -16.28 5.77
CA SER A 148 0.45 -16.81 5.96
C SER A 148 1.39 -15.62 6.15
N VAL A 149 1.81 -15.37 7.40
CA VAL A 149 2.92 -14.46 7.66
C VAL A 149 4.16 -15.11 7.07
N VAL A 150 4.60 -14.62 5.91
CA VAL A 150 5.90 -14.99 5.36
C VAL A 150 6.93 -14.40 6.32
N ALA A 151 7.57 -15.27 7.11
CA ALA A 151 8.71 -14.87 7.90
C ALA A 151 9.77 -14.35 6.91
N VAL A 152 10.05 -13.05 6.95
CA VAL A 152 11.26 -12.51 6.34
C VAL A 152 12.40 -13.24 7.05
N SER A 153 13.02 -14.18 6.35
CA SER A 153 14.14 -14.96 6.85
C SER A 153 15.30 -14.00 7.09
N GLY A 154 15.30 -13.36 8.25
CA GLY A 154 16.46 -12.67 8.77
C GLY A 154 17.54 -13.71 8.96
N SER A 155 18.56 -13.66 8.11
CA SER A 155 19.89 -14.08 8.50
C SER A 155 20.24 -13.30 9.76
N GLY A 156 20.02 -13.93 10.93
CA GLY A 156 20.49 -13.40 12.20
C GLY A 156 22.00 -13.17 12.12
N PRO A 157 22.54 -12.21 12.88
CA PRO A 157 23.98 -12.04 12.97
C PRO A 157 24.60 -13.40 13.36
N ALA A 158 25.62 -13.81 12.62
CA ALA A 158 26.37 -15.03 12.87
C ALA A 158 26.67 -15.14 14.36
N GLU A 159 26.29 -16.27 14.97
CA GLU A 159 26.70 -16.60 16.32
C GLU A 159 28.22 -16.45 16.42
N PRO A 160 28.75 -15.76 17.44
CA PRO A 160 30.18 -15.67 17.62
C PRO A 160 30.74 -17.07 17.81
N GLU A 161 31.74 -17.41 16.99
CA GLU A 161 32.46 -18.67 17.01
C GLU A 161 32.86 -19.04 18.45
N ASP A 162 32.58 -20.29 18.82
CA ASP A 162 33.01 -20.93 20.06
C ASP A 162 34.47 -20.59 20.37
N GLU A 163 34.65 -19.80 21.42
CA GLU A 163 35.96 -19.52 22.00
C GLU A 163 36.54 -20.84 22.54
N PRO A 164 37.77 -21.24 22.16
CA PRO A 164 38.30 -22.55 22.52
C PRO A 164 38.52 -22.63 24.03
N SER A 165 37.80 -23.56 24.66
CA SER A 165 37.94 -23.91 26.08
C SER A 165 39.42 -24.08 26.48
N PRO A 166 39.90 -23.42 27.55
CA PRO A 166 41.28 -23.56 27.99
C PRO A 166 41.49 -24.98 28.51
N ARG A 167 42.45 -25.69 27.89
CA ARG A 167 42.95 -26.98 28.39
C ARG A 167 43.46 -26.80 29.81
N VAL A 168 42.76 -27.39 30.77
CA VAL A 168 43.25 -27.55 32.14
C VAL A 168 44.49 -28.45 32.07
N ILE A 169 45.66 -27.84 32.28
CA ILE A 169 46.92 -28.55 32.47
C ILE A 169 46.84 -29.24 33.83
N SER A 170 46.61 -30.56 33.84
CA SER A 170 46.73 -31.39 35.02
C SER A 170 48.21 -31.52 35.41
N GLY A 171 48.69 -30.60 36.24
CA GLY A 171 49.95 -30.72 36.97
C GLY A 171 49.70 -31.34 38.35
N GLY A 172 50.28 -32.51 38.61
CA GLY A 172 50.15 -33.18 39.91
C GLY A 172 51.05 -34.40 40.03
N SER A 173 52.36 -34.15 40.11
CA SER A 173 53.39 -35.16 40.40
C SER A 173 53.46 -35.45 41.91
N SER A 174 53.44 -36.75 42.23
CA SER A 174 54.24 -37.48 43.23
C SER A 174 54.14 -37.22 44.74
N SER A 175 53.88 -38.32 45.46
CA SER A 175 54.72 -38.93 46.52
C SER A 175 54.73 -38.35 47.95
N HIS A 176 54.15 -39.10 48.88
CA HIS A 176 54.77 -39.54 50.16
C HIS A 176 53.99 -40.77 50.67
N ARG A 177 54.57 -41.99 50.66
CA ARG A 177 55.27 -42.68 51.77
C ARG A 177 54.56 -42.51 53.12
N ASP A 178 53.99 -43.61 53.61
CA ASP A 178 54.61 -44.46 54.63
C ASP A 178 54.27 -45.94 54.38
#